data_AF-A0A378NZ44-F1
#
_entry.id   AF-A0A378NZ44-F1
#
_cell.length_a   1.000
_cell.length_b   1.000
_cell.length_c   1.000
_cell.angle_alpha   90.00
_cell.angle_beta   90.00
_cell.angle_gamma   90.00
#
_symmetry.space_group_name_H-M   'P 1'
#
loop_
_entity.id
_entity.type
_entity.pdbx_description
1 polymer ?
#
loop_
_entity_poly.entity_id
_entity_poly.type
_entity_poly.pdbx_seq_one_letter_code
_entity_poly.pdbx_strand_id
1 'polypeptide(L)'
;MQAKTRKISINNDINDIEIVNVNGIYISKKRNKKEGEITMQEQAKKIVMEYFNSHVDKTDNKQITMNDVYVVWFSKTLQNWKALVSTTVSDGMYYEITHNGNENETYVDVYKKWENYTVKGE
;
A
#
# COMPACT_ATOMS: atom_id res chain seq x y z
N MET A 1 20.81 15.89 32.21
CA MET A 1 21.51 15.17 31.12
C MET A 1 20.48 14.83 30.06
N GLN A 2 20.57 15.40 28.84
CA GLN A 2 19.57 15.17 27.79
C GLN A 2 19.77 13.79 27.15
N ALA A 3 18.73 12.95 27.13
CA ALA A 3 18.78 11.63 26.52
C ALA A 3 18.88 11.76 24.99
N LYS A 4 19.96 11.22 24.40
CA LYS A 4 20.21 11.24 22.97
C LYS A 4 19.61 9.96 22.36
N THR A 5 18.44 10.07 21.75
CA THR A 5 17.78 8.94 21.06
C THR A 5 18.48 8.65 19.73
N ARG A 6 19.06 7.46 19.56
CA ARG A 6 19.44 6.94 18.24
C ARG A 6 18.33 6.04 17.72
N LYS A 7 17.73 6.39 16.58
CA LYS A 7 16.84 5.50 15.82
C LYS A 7 17.72 4.53 15.03
N ILE A 8 17.60 3.24 15.31
CA ILE A 8 18.12 2.18 14.46
C ILE A 8 16.92 1.70 13.63
N SER A 9 16.93 1.96 12.32
CA SER A 9 15.92 1.41 11.41
C SER A 9 16.38 0.04 10.92
N ILE A 10 15.62 -0.99 11.27
CA ILE A 10 15.76 -2.34 10.72
C ILE A 10 14.68 -2.50 9.65
N ASN A 11 15.10 -2.64 8.39
CA ASN A 11 14.22 -2.86 7.24
C ASN A 11 13.72 -4.31 7.23
N ASN A 12 12.39 -4.46 7.15
CA ASN A 12 11.62 -5.56 6.52
C ASN A 12 10.18 -5.41 7.04
N ASP A 13 9.26 -4.75 6.33
CA ASP A 13 7.81 -4.74 6.64
C ASP A 13 7.36 -4.37 8.09
N ILE A 14 8.23 -3.78 8.92
CA ILE A 14 8.02 -3.53 10.36
C ILE A 14 7.49 -2.10 10.64
N ASN A 15 6.43 -1.65 9.97
CA ASN A 15 5.70 -0.49 10.51
C ASN A 15 4.91 -0.86 11.80
N ASP A 16 4.75 -2.17 12.03
CA ASP A 16 3.93 -2.76 13.09
C ASP A 16 4.66 -2.98 14.41
N ILE A 17 5.96 -2.66 14.54
CA ILE A 17 6.69 -2.80 15.81
C ILE A 17 7.22 -1.44 16.25
N GLU A 18 7.01 -1.13 17.53
CA GLU A 18 7.66 -0.01 18.20
C GLU A 18 8.58 -0.49 19.31
N ILE A 19 9.76 0.14 19.42
CA ILE A 19 10.72 -0.11 20.49
C ILE A 19 10.43 0.89 21.61
N VAL A 20 10.16 0.39 22.81
CA VAL A 20 9.96 1.20 24.02
C VAL A 20 11.05 0.93 25.04
N ASN A 21 11.44 1.97 25.78
CA ASN A 21 12.37 1.85 26.91
C ASN A 21 11.55 1.71 28.20
N VAL A 22 11.73 0.60 28.90
CA VAL A 22 11.13 0.33 30.21
C VAL A 22 12.27 0.11 31.19
N ASN A 23 12.52 1.10 32.06
CA ASN A 23 13.56 1.04 33.09
C ASN A 23 14.97 0.69 32.54
N GLY A 24 15.32 1.21 31.36
CA GLY A 24 16.62 0.95 30.73
C GLY A 24 16.65 -0.30 29.83
N ILE A 25 15.57 -1.08 29.79
CA ILE A 25 15.43 -2.25 28.91
C ILE A 25 14.67 -1.84 27.65
N TYR A 26 15.21 -2.18 26.48
CA TYR A 26 14.54 -1.96 25.19
C TYR A 26 13.67 -3.16 24.84
N ILE A 27 12.37 -2.93 24.68
CA ILE A 27 11.38 -3.97 24.37
C ILE A 27 10.73 -3.64 23.03
N SER A 28 10.67 -4.62 22.13
CA SER A 28 9.83 -4.55 20.93
C SER A 28 8.40 -4.94 21.27
N LYS A 29 7.43 -4.10 20.92
CA LYS A 29 6.01 -4.45 21.02
C LYS A 29 5.28 -4.09 19.73
N LYS A 30 4.17 -4.78 19.47
CA LYS A 30 3.32 -4.45 18.32
C LYS A 30 2.78 -3.03 18.50
N ARG A 31 2.95 -2.18 17.48
CA ARG A 31 2.38 -0.85 17.44
C ARG A 31 0.87 -0.98 17.29
N ASN A 32 0.13 -0.31 18.16
CA ASN A 32 -1.31 -0.14 17.97
C ASN A 32 -1.50 0.89 16.85
N LYS A 33 -2.19 0.49 15.78
CA LYS A 33 -2.61 1.38 14.70
C LYS A 33 -3.45 2.50 15.32
N LYS A 34 -3.11 3.76 15.05
CA LYS A 34 -3.94 4.87 15.53
C LYS A 34 -5.30 4.81 14.86
N GLU A 35 -6.35 5.18 15.59
CA GLU A 35 -7.69 5.27 15.04
C GLU A 35 -7.68 6.23 13.83
N GLY A 36 -8.10 5.74 12.66
CA GLY A 36 -8.11 6.48 11.39
C GLY A 36 -6.78 6.50 10.61
N GLU A 37 -5.70 5.92 11.10
CA GLU A 37 -4.45 5.79 10.35
C GLU A 37 -4.64 4.79 9.21
N ILE A 38 -4.41 5.19 7.96
CA ILE A 38 -4.43 4.28 6.81
C ILE A 38 -3.01 3.97 6.37
N THR A 39 -2.75 2.70 6.07
CA THR A 39 -1.49 2.26 5.48
C THR A 39 -1.42 2.69 4.02
N MET A 40 -0.21 2.75 3.45
CA MET A 40 0.02 3.06 2.04
C MET A 40 -0.71 2.07 1.10
N GLN A 41 -0.81 0.81 1.50
CA GLN A 41 -1.55 -0.22 0.75
C GLN A 41 -3.07 0.01 0.82
N GLU A 42 -3.60 0.40 1.98
CA GLU A 42 -5.01 0.80 2.11
C GLU A 42 -5.32 2.06 1.28
N GLN A 43 -4.38 3.02 1.24
CA GLN A 43 -4.50 4.18 0.37
C GLN A 43 -4.55 3.78 -1.11
N ALA A 44 -3.66 2.89 -1.56
CA ALA A 44 -3.67 2.38 -2.93
C ALA A 44 -4.98 1.67 -3.29
N LYS A 45 -5.48 0.81 -2.39
CA LYS A 45 -6.77 0.13 -2.55
C LYS A 45 -7.93 1.12 -2.65
N LYS A 46 -7.92 2.17 -1.82
CA LYS A 46 -8.96 3.20 -1.83
C LYS A 46 -8.98 3.97 -3.15
N ILE A 47 -7.82 4.37 -3.66
CA ILE A 47 -7.70 5.07 -4.96
C ILE A 47 -8.30 4.24 -6.08
N VAL A 48 -8.00 2.93 -6.14
CA VAL A 48 -8.53 2.03 -7.18
C VAL A 48 -10.03 1.80 -7.03
N MET A 49 -10.54 1.63 -5.81
CA MET A 49 -11.97 1.51 -5.54
C MET A 49 -12.73 2.75 -6.06
N GLU A 50 -12.25 3.95 -5.70
CA GLU A 50 -12.86 5.22 -6.12
C GLU A 50 -12.76 5.42 -7.64
N TYR A 51 -11.63 5.07 -8.25
CA TYR A 51 -11.45 5.09 -9.69
C TYR A 51 -12.45 4.16 -10.39
N PHE A 52 -12.54 2.88 -9.98
CA PHE A 52 -13.46 1.92 -10.60
C PHE A 52 -14.91 2.39 -10.49
N ASN A 53 -15.33 2.78 -9.29
CA ASN A 53 -16.69 3.20 -9.01
C ASN A 53 -17.12 4.49 -9.71
N SER A 54 -16.15 5.34 -10.10
CA SER A 54 -16.42 6.56 -10.88
C SER A 54 -16.45 6.33 -12.40
N HIS A 55 -15.85 5.24 -12.89
CA HIS A 55 -15.75 4.93 -14.32
C HIS A 55 -16.68 3.79 -14.77
N VAL A 56 -17.25 3.01 -13.85
CA VAL A 56 -18.26 2.01 -14.18
C VAL A 56 -19.53 2.69 -14.69
N ASP A 57 -20.09 2.16 -15.78
CA ASP A 57 -21.36 2.66 -16.31
C ASP A 57 -22.46 2.54 -15.26
N LYS A 58 -23.18 3.65 -15.03
CA LYS A 58 -24.19 3.74 -13.96
C LYS A 58 -25.34 2.73 -14.13
N THR A 59 -25.52 2.20 -15.34
CA THR A 59 -26.53 1.18 -15.65
C THR A 59 -26.14 -0.22 -15.16
N ASP A 60 -24.85 -0.48 -14.96
CA ASP A 60 -24.35 -1.82 -14.60
C ASP A 60 -24.45 -2.12 -13.09
N ASN A 61 -24.81 -1.14 -12.26
CA ASN A 61 -24.96 -1.24 -10.78
C ASN A 61 -23.78 -1.92 -10.05
N LYS A 62 -22.62 -2.03 -10.71
CA LYS A 62 -21.48 -2.79 -10.22
C LYS A 62 -20.56 -1.85 -9.46
N GLN A 63 -20.86 -1.64 -8.20
CA GLN A 63 -19.99 -0.91 -7.28
C GLN A 63 -19.11 -1.90 -6.52
N ILE A 64 -17.82 -1.59 -6.37
CA ILE A 64 -16.88 -2.39 -5.59
C ILE A 64 -16.54 -1.73 -4.27
N THR A 65 -16.11 -2.52 -3.30
CA THR A 65 -15.69 -2.06 -1.98
C THR A 65 -14.19 -2.29 -1.76
N MET A 66 -13.65 -1.83 -0.63
CA MET A 66 -12.27 -2.13 -0.23
C MET A 66 -11.95 -3.63 -0.14
N ASN A 67 -12.96 -4.50 0.06
CA ASN A 67 -12.75 -5.95 0.10
C ASN A 67 -12.56 -6.56 -1.29
N ASP A 68 -13.00 -5.86 -2.33
CA ASP A 68 -12.92 -6.27 -3.73
C ASP A 68 -11.63 -5.80 -4.41
N VAL A 69 -10.78 -5.07 -3.70
CA VAL A 69 -9.50 -4.54 -4.20
C VAL A 69 -8.35 -5.20 -3.44
N TYR A 70 -7.33 -5.67 -4.16
CA TYR A 70 -6.16 -6.29 -3.56
C TYR A 70 -4.85 -5.79 -4.17
N VAL A 71 -3.82 -5.75 -3.35
CA VAL A 71 -2.47 -5.37 -3.75
C VAL A 71 -1.75 -6.60 -4.27
N VAL A 72 -1.33 -6.54 -5.53
CA VAL A 72 -0.56 -7.60 -6.20
C VAL A 72 0.90 -7.50 -5.84
N TRP A 73 1.44 -6.28 -5.83
CA TRP A 73 2.82 -6.00 -5.47
C TRP A 73 2.93 -4.63 -4.81
N PHE A 74 3.85 -4.49 -3.88
CA PHE A 74 4.09 -3.24 -3.17
C PHE A 74 5.58 -3.06 -2.91
N SER A 75 6.07 -1.84 -3.09
CA SER A 75 7.41 -1.45 -2.70
C SER A 75 7.39 -0.04 -2.12
N LYS A 76 8.26 0.19 -1.13
CA LYS A 76 8.44 1.48 -0.47
C LYS A 76 9.92 1.77 -0.34
N THR A 77 10.32 2.96 -0.77
CA THR A 77 11.67 3.49 -0.55
C THR A 77 11.57 4.89 0.04
N LEU A 78 12.02 5.04 1.28
CA LEU A 78 11.93 6.30 2.03
C LEU A 78 10.47 6.83 2.09
N GLN A 79 10.19 7.99 1.50
CA GLN A 79 8.85 8.61 1.44
C GLN A 79 8.06 8.17 0.19
N ASN A 80 8.72 7.55 -0.78
CA ASN A 80 8.10 7.11 -2.02
C ASN A 80 7.58 5.69 -1.88
N TRP A 81 6.46 5.39 -2.54
CA TRP A 81 5.94 4.04 -2.62
C TRP A 81 5.23 3.80 -3.94
N LYS A 82 5.21 2.52 -4.35
CA LYS A 82 4.53 2.06 -5.55
C LYS A 82 3.73 0.81 -5.21
N ALA A 83 2.52 0.71 -5.75
CA ALA A 83 1.67 -0.46 -5.63
C ALA A 83 1.13 -0.88 -7.00
N LEU A 84 1.22 -2.17 -7.32
CA LEU A 84 0.40 -2.78 -8.36
C LEU A 84 -0.85 -3.33 -7.70
N VAL A 85 -2.01 -2.92 -8.17
CA VAL A 85 -3.31 -3.18 -7.56
C VAL A 85 -4.25 -3.76 -8.60
N SER A 86 -5.16 -4.63 -8.17
CA SER A 86 -6.19 -5.25 -9.00
C SER A 86 -7.50 -5.37 -8.23
N THR A 87 -8.58 -5.67 -8.94
CA THR A 87 -9.89 -5.94 -8.33
C THR A 87 -10.30 -7.40 -8.53
N THR A 88 -11.34 -7.83 -7.82
CA THR A 88 -12.01 -9.12 -8.01
C THR A 88 -12.86 -9.16 -9.28
N VAL A 89 -13.04 -8.02 -9.97
CA VAL A 89 -13.77 -7.95 -11.24
C VAL A 89 -12.94 -8.64 -12.33
N SER A 90 -13.56 -9.56 -13.06
CA SER A 90 -12.91 -10.32 -14.13
C SER A 90 -12.81 -9.53 -15.44
N ASP A 91 -12.29 -8.31 -15.39
CA ASP A 91 -12.10 -7.41 -16.54
C ASP A 91 -10.64 -7.35 -17.05
N GLY A 92 -9.73 -7.98 -16.30
CA GLY A 92 -8.30 -8.05 -16.60
C GLY A 92 -7.55 -6.75 -16.29
N MET A 93 -8.07 -5.87 -15.45
CA MET A 93 -7.47 -4.57 -15.20
C MET A 93 -6.40 -4.61 -14.09
N TYR A 94 -5.28 -3.93 -14.32
CA TYR A 94 -4.29 -3.59 -13.31
C TYR A 94 -4.14 -2.08 -13.19
N TYR A 95 -3.85 -1.63 -11.97
CA TYR A 95 -3.65 -0.23 -11.63
C TYR A 95 -2.29 -0.09 -10.98
N GLU A 96 -1.42 0.75 -11.54
CA GLU A 96 -0.17 1.13 -10.88
C GLU A 96 -0.38 2.45 -10.15
N ILE A 97 -0.15 2.44 -8.83
CA ILE A 97 -0.23 3.61 -7.97
C ILE A 97 1.19 3.99 -7.59
N THR A 98 1.66 5.16 -8.02
CA THR A 98 2.99 5.67 -7.72
C THR A 98 2.88 6.95 -6.91
N HIS A 99 3.36 6.94 -5.68
CA HIS A 99 3.37 8.10 -4.80
C HIS A 99 4.77 8.71 -4.67
N ASN A 100 4.89 9.98 -5.07
CA ASN A 100 6.05 10.81 -4.83
C ASN A 100 5.88 11.54 -3.48
N GLY A 101 6.58 11.07 -2.45
CA GLY A 101 6.49 11.64 -1.11
C GLY A 101 7.24 12.97 -0.94
N ASN A 102 8.09 13.36 -1.90
CA ASN A 102 8.76 14.67 -1.87
C ASN A 102 7.80 15.79 -2.28
N GLU A 103 6.98 15.53 -3.31
CA GLU A 103 6.01 16.48 -3.86
C GLU A 103 4.60 16.25 -3.31
N ASN A 104 4.41 15.14 -2.58
CA ASN A 104 3.11 14.68 -2.09
C ASN A 104 2.09 14.46 -3.22
N GLU A 105 2.55 13.90 -4.33
CA GLU A 105 1.74 13.61 -5.52
C GLU A 105 1.55 12.12 -5.70
N THR A 106 0.41 11.73 -6.28
CA THR A 106 0.12 10.32 -6.58
C THR A 106 -0.34 10.20 -8.02
N TYR A 107 0.36 9.38 -8.78
CA TYR A 107 0.05 9.06 -10.17
C TYR A 107 -0.64 7.69 -10.23
N VAL A 108 -1.58 7.57 -11.17
CA VAL A 108 -2.38 6.36 -11.39
C VAL A 108 -2.30 6.00 -12.86
N ASP A 109 -1.61 4.90 -13.16
CA ASP A 109 -1.62 4.29 -14.48
C ASP A 109 -2.59 3.12 -14.52
N VAL A 110 -3.34 2.99 -15.62
CA VAL A 110 -4.41 2.01 -15.77
C VAL A 110 -4.10 1.13 -16.97
N TYR A 111 -3.97 -0.18 -16.74
CA TYR A 111 -3.56 -1.15 -17.73
C TYR A 111 -4.58 -2.28 -17.87
N LYS A 112 -4.68 -2.85 -19.08
CA LYS A 112 -5.35 -4.12 -19.30
C LYS A 112 -4.31 -5.23 -19.45
N LYS A 113 -4.35 -6.19 -18.54
CA LYS A 113 -3.50 -7.38 -18.59
C LYS A 113 -3.85 -8.21 -19.82
N TRP A 114 -2.85 -8.43 -20.67
CA TRP A 114 -2.99 -9.23 -21.89
C TRP A 114 -2.82 -10.73 -21.63
N GLU A 115 -1.72 -11.11 -20.99
CA GLU A 115 -1.41 -12.52 -20.70
C GLU A 115 -0.52 -12.64 -19.45
N ASN A 116 -0.35 -13.86 -18.96
CA ASN A 116 0.69 -14.21 -17.98
C ASN A 116 1.33 -15.52 -18.45
N TYR A 117 2.61 -15.44 -18.82
CA TYR A 117 3.41 -16.60 -19.19
C TYR A 117 4.68 -16.64 -18.33
N THR A 118 5.17 -17.85 -18.11
CA THR A 118 6.37 -18.09 -17.30
C THR A 118 7.58 -18.32 -18.20
N VAL A 119 8.65 -17.57 -17.98
CA VAL A 119 9.98 -17.84 -18.57
C VAL A 119 10.83 -18.53 -17.50
N LYS A 120 11.44 -19.66 -17.85
CA LYS A 120 12.37 -20.36 -16.96
C LYS A 120 13.77 -19.73 -17.09
N GLY A 121 14.42 -19.49 -15.96
CA GLY A 121 15.83 -19.08 -15.96
C GLY A 121 16.76 -20.23 -16.33
N GLU A 122 17.94 -19.89 -16.84
CA GLU A 122 19.07 -20.80 -17.05
C GLU A 122 19.88 -20.98 -15.76
#